data_AF-A0A3E2TIL9-F1
#
_entry.id   AF-A0A3E2TIL9-F1
#
_cell.length_a   1.000
_cell.length_b   1.000
_cell.length_c   1.000
_cell.angle_alpha   90.00
_cell.angle_beta   90.00
_cell.angle_gamma   90.00
#
_symmetry.space_group_name_H-M   'P 1'
#
loop_
_entity.id
_entity.type
_entity.pdbx_description
1 polymer ?
#
loop_
_entity_poly.entity_id
_entity_poly.type
_entity_poly.pdbx_seq_one_letter_code
_entity_poly.pdbx_strand_id
1 'polypeptide(L)'
;MAEKIELHGHELEFLKNNGKAVIEIDLGEVTDECYLIDVFSVDQTDYVALISSDSNEIYIFYYEDSFENDEIDLKVVDDEEELEEVFHLFTHYWDDESIDNLVEDYNTDIESFEHDEESLDE
;
A
#
# COMPACT_ATOMS: atom_id res chain seq x y z
N MET A 1 -11.53 -11.84 1.18
CA MET A 1 -12.92 -11.34 1.32
C MET A 1 -12.77 -10.00 1.98
N ALA A 2 -13.26 -8.93 1.38
CA ALA A 2 -13.10 -7.60 1.96
C ALA A 2 -13.89 -7.51 3.29
N GLU A 3 -13.27 -6.95 4.32
CA GLU A 3 -13.86 -6.81 5.64
C GLU A 3 -14.49 -5.42 5.76
N LYS A 4 -15.81 -5.39 5.96
CA LYS A 4 -16.55 -4.14 6.17
C LYS A 4 -16.69 -3.84 7.65
N ILE A 5 -16.22 -2.68 8.07
CA ILE A 5 -16.28 -2.20 9.46
C ILE A 5 -16.74 -0.75 9.50
N GLU A 6 -17.42 -0.36 10.57
CA GLU A 6 -17.79 1.04 10.82
C GLU A 6 -16.86 1.60 11.90
N LEU A 7 -15.97 2.53 11.54
CA LEU A 7 -15.08 3.23 12.48
C LEU A 7 -15.39 4.73 12.43
N HIS A 8 -15.51 5.34 13.60
CA HIS A 8 -15.73 6.80 13.74
C HIS A 8 -16.96 7.35 12.98
N GLY A 9 -17.91 6.48 12.58
CA GLY A 9 -19.08 6.86 11.78
C GLY A 9 -18.88 6.79 10.27
N HIS A 10 -17.73 6.30 9.81
CA HIS A 10 -17.44 6.03 8.40
C HIS A 10 -17.60 4.52 8.12
N GLU A 11 -18.13 4.18 6.95
CA GLU A 11 -18.11 2.80 6.44
C GLU A 11 -16.74 2.54 5.79
N LEU A 12 -15.97 1.59 6.33
CA LEU A 12 -14.70 1.16 5.77
C LEU A 12 -14.77 -0.25 5.22
N GLU A 13 -14.05 -0.50 4.14
CA GLU A 13 -13.90 -1.82 3.52
C GLU A 13 -12.41 -2.11 3.26
N PHE A 14 -11.78 -2.88 4.15
CA PHE A 14 -10.35 -3.28 4.07
C PHE A 14 -10.18 -4.67 3.45
N LEU A 15 -8.93 -5.09 3.19
CA LEU A 15 -8.57 -6.42 2.68
C LEU A 15 -9.20 -6.72 1.31
N LYS A 16 -9.36 -5.69 0.47
CA LYS A 16 -9.79 -5.88 -0.92
C LYS A 16 -8.74 -6.65 -1.70
N ASN A 17 -7.47 -6.44 -1.38
CA ASN A 17 -6.37 -7.21 -1.91
C ASN A 17 -5.88 -8.23 -0.87
N ASN A 18 -5.48 -9.41 -1.32
CA ASN A 18 -4.83 -10.44 -0.49
C ASN A 18 -3.44 -10.80 -1.04
N GLY A 19 -2.99 -10.11 -2.07
CA GLY A 19 -1.68 -10.31 -2.70
C GLY A 19 -0.69 -9.22 -2.30
N LYS A 20 0.59 -9.62 -2.24
CA LYS A 20 1.71 -8.68 -2.24
C LYS A 20 1.85 -8.07 -3.63
N ALA A 21 2.04 -6.76 -3.70
CA ALA A 21 2.34 -6.04 -4.95
C ALA A 21 3.38 -4.96 -4.69
N VAL A 22 4.34 -4.84 -5.59
CA VAL A 22 5.30 -3.74 -5.61
C VAL A 22 4.85 -2.77 -6.69
N ILE A 23 4.72 -1.49 -6.34
CA ILE A 23 4.24 -0.43 -7.21
C ILE A 23 5.36 0.61 -7.31
N GLU A 24 5.84 0.81 -8.53
CA GLU A 24 6.77 1.90 -8.83
C GLU A 24 5.96 3.18 -9.08
N ILE A 25 6.17 4.20 -8.24
CA ILE A 25 5.54 5.50 -8.40
C ILE A 25 6.54 6.51 -8.98
N ASP A 26 6.13 7.22 -10.03
CA ASP A 26 6.91 8.32 -10.58
C ASP A 26 6.51 9.63 -9.87
N LEU A 27 7.42 10.17 -9.06
CA LEU A 27 7.26 11.45 -8.37
C LEU A 27 7.85 12.61 -9.21
N GLY A 28 8.02 12.40 -10.52
CA GLY A 28 8.53 13.37 -11.49
C GLY A 28 10.06 13.47 -11.56
N GLU A 29 10.74 13.73 -10.44
CA GLU A 29 12.22 13.79 -10.40
C GLU A 29 12.86 12.47 -9.96
N VAL A 30 12.09 11.61 -9.30
CA VAL A 30 12.52 10.31 -8.78
C VAL A 30 11.40 9.30 -8.98
N THR A 31 11.78 8.05 -9.26
CA THR A 31 10.89 6.89 -9.16
C THR A 31 11.13 6.24 -7.81
N ASP A 32 10.06 6.00 -7.05
CA ASP A 32 10.12 5.32 -5.75
C ASP A 32 9.43 3.96 -5.84
N GLU A 33 10.09 2.92 -5.33
CA GLU A 33 9.50 1.59 -5.24
C GLU A 33 8.77 1.46 -3.91
N CYS A 34 7.44 1.35 -3.99
CA CYS A 34 6.58 1.24 -2.83
C CYS A 34 5.94 -0.14 -2.74
N TYR A 35 5.85 -0.67 -1.53
CA TYR A 35 5.11 -1.90 -1.25
C TYR A 35 3.65 -1.58 -0.99
N LEU A 36 2.76 -2.35 -1.62
CA LEU A 36 1.34 -2.29 -1.32
C LEU A 36 1.08 -2.83 0.08
N ILE A 37 0.55 -1.99 0.96
CA ILE A 37 0.08 -2.42 2.27
C ILE A 37 -1.33 -3.00 2.13
N ASP A 38 -2.29 -2.16 1.72
CA ASP A 38 -3.67 -2.60 1.49
C ASP A 38 -4.43 -1.63 0.58
N VAL A 39 -5.48 -2.14 -0.07
CA VAL A 39 -6.47 -1.33 -0.80
C VAL A 39 -7.75 -1.34 0.02
N PHE A 40 -8.24 -0.17 0.37
CA PHE A 40 -9.37 -0.01 1.26
C PHE A 40 -10.31 1.10 0.79
N SER A 41 -11.57 1.04 1.19
CA SER A 41 -12.51 2.13 0.90
C SER A 41 -12.95 2.82 2.18
N VAL A 42 -13.16 4.13 2.11
CA VAL A 42 -13.79 4.92 3.16
C VAL A 42 -14.95 5.69 2.53
N ASP A 43 -16.17 5.50 3.06
CA ASP A 43 -17.38 6.19 2.61
C ASP A 43 -17.59 6.12 1.07
N GLN A 44 -17.44 4.92 0.50
CA GLN A 44 -17.55 4.65 -0.94
C GLN A 44 -16.44 5.26 -1.82
N THR A 45 -15.39 5.82 -1.22
CA THR A 45 -14.19 6.29 -1.92
C THR A 45 -13.08 5.27 -1.73
N ASP A 46 -12.44 4.86 -2.81
CA ASP A 46 -11.37 3.88 -2.79
C ASP A 46 -10.00 4.55 -2.61
N TYR A 47 -9.22 4.01 -1.68
CA TYR A 47 -7.88 4.46 -1.33
C TYR A 47 -6.91 3.29 -1.36
N VAL A 48 -5.64 3.61 -1.55
CA VAL A 48 -4.55 2.64 -1.47
C VAL A 48 -3.47 3.19 -0.55
N ALA A 49 -3.05 2.35 0.40
CA ALA A 49 -1.92 2.62 1.27
C ALA A 49 -0.69 1.89 0.74
N LEU A 50 0.36 2.67 0.49
CA LEU A 50 1.66 2.23 0.02
C LEU A 50 2.71 2.60 1.06
N ILE A 51 3.81 1.85 1.12
CA ILE A 51 4.97 2.19 1.95
C ILE A 51 6.24 2.20 1.11
N SER A 52 7.01 3.28 1.20
CA SER A 52 8.30 3.37 0.54
C SER A 52 9.23 2.27 1.05
N SER A 53 9.83 1.53 0.13
CA SER A 53 10.85 0.53 0.47
C SER A 53 12.15 1.14 0.99
N ASP A 54 12.44 2.39 0.60
CA ASP A 54 13.68 3.09 0.95
C ASP A 54 13.54 3.87 2.27
N SER A 55 12.46 4.63 2.41
CA SER A 55 12.26 5.54 3.54
C SER A 55 11.26 5.04 4.60
N ASN A 56 10.58 3.91 4.36
CA ASN A 56 9.49 3.39 5.19
C ASN A 56 8.36 4.42 5.43
N GLU A 57 8.22 5.38 4.52
CA GLU A 57 7.18 6.41 4.58
C GLU A 57 5.89 5.89 3.96
N ILE A 58 4.76 6.08 4.65
CA ILE A 58 3.45 5.62 4.19
C ILE A 58 2.82 6.70 3.31
N TYR A 59 2.45 6.31 2.09
CA TYR A 59 1.72 7.14 1.14
C TYR A 59 0.29 6.63 0.97
N ILE A 60 -0.67 7.55 0.98
CA ILE A 60 -2.07 7.24 0.67
C ILE A 60 -2.47 7.98 -0.60
N PHE A 61 -3.00 7.22 -1.56
CA PHE A 61 -3.50 7.74 -2.83
C PHE A 61 -4.94 7.29 -3.04
N TYR A 62 -5.69 8.02 -3.88
CA TYR A 62 -6.95 7.49 -4.40
C TYR A 62 -6.65 6.33 -5.34
N TYR A 63 -7.44 5.27 -5.20
CA TYR A 63 -7.40 4.11 -6.07
C TYR A 63 -8.50 4.25 -7.13
N GLU A 64 -8.11 4.48 -8.39
CA GLU A 64 -9.03 4.47 -9.52
C GLU A 64 -8.77 3.23 -10.40
N ASP A 65 -9.70 2.27 -10.39
CA ASP A 65 -9.64 1.08 -11.26
C ASP A 65 -9.94 1.50 -12.70
N SER A 66 -8.89 1.77 -13.48
CA SER A 66 -9.02 2.02 -14.91
C SER A 66 -9.13 0.69 -15.64
N PHE A 67 -10.35 0.15 -15.71
CA PHE A 67 -10.71 -1.10 -16.41
C PHE A 67 -10.25 -1.20 -17.88
N GLU A 68 -9.70 -0.12 -18.46
CA GLU A 68 -9.37 -0.05 -19.88
C GLU A 68 -7.92 -0.44 -20.23
N ASN A 69 -6.94 -0.41 -19.32
CA ASN A 69 -5.53 -0.62 -19.72
C ASN A 69 -4.63 -1.50 -18.83
N ASP A 70 -5.14 -2.20 -17.81
CA ASP A 70 -4.27 -2.97 -16.87
C ASP A 70 -3.28 -2.06 -16.09
N GLU A 71 -3.42 -0.74 -16.24
CA GLU A 71 -2.64 0.30 -15.58
C GLU A 71 -3.45 0.86 -14.41
N ILE A 72 -2.84 0.91 -13.24
CA ILE A 72 -3.44 1.50 -12.03
C ILE A 72 -3.12 3.00 -12.06
N ASP A 73 -4.15 3.84 -12.07
CA ASP A 73 -3.98 5.29 -11.94
C ASP A 73 -4.06 5.65 -10.46
N LEU A 74 -2.96 6.22 -9.94
CA LEU A 74 -2.86 6.65 -8.55
C LEU A 74 -2.89 8.16 -8.49
N LYS A 75 -3.85 8.70 -7.72
CA LYS A 75 -4.04 10.14 -7.60
C LYS A 75 -3.74 10.62 -6.19
N VAL A 76 -2.94 11.67 -6.09
CA VAL A 76 -2.61 12.31 -4.80
C VAL A 76 -3.87 12.91 -4.18
N VAL A 77 -4.03 12.69 -2.87
CA VAL A 77 -5.04 13.35 -2.06
C VAL A 77 -4.57 14.78 -1.79
N ASP A 78 -5.19 15.75 -2.47
CA ASP A 78 -4.87 17.19 -2.33
C ASP A 78 -5.46 17.79 -1.05
N ASP A 79 -6.51 17.16 -0.51
CA ASP A 79 -7.21 17.61 0.69
C ASP A 79 -6.51 17.06 1.95
N GLU A 80 -5.81 17.93 2.68
CA GLU A 80 -5.06 17.56 3.88
C GLU A 80 -5.97 17.06 5.02
N GLU A 81 -7.19 17.59 5.14
CA GLU A 81 -8.15 17.16 6.19
C GLU A 81 -8.65 15.73 5.91
N GLU A 82 -8.97 15.43 4.65
CA GLU A 82 -9.35 14.08 4.24
C GLU A 82 -8.21 13.09 4.42
N LEU A 83 -6.99 13.43 3.96
CA LEU A 83 -5.82 12.58 4.11
C LEU A 83 -5.55 12.25 5.59
N GLU A 84 -5.59 13.24 6.48
CA GLU A 84 -5.39 13.04 7.91
C GLU A 84 -6.47 12.12 8.52
N GLU A 85 -7.73 12.31 8.14
CA GLU A 85 -8.85 11.47 8.60
C GLU A 85 -8.68 10.02 8.12
N VAL A 86 -8.40 9.82 6.84
CA VAL A 86 -8.18 8.51 6.22
C VAL A 86 -6.96 7.82 6.82
N PHE A 87 -5.86 8.54 7.01
CA PHE A 87 -4.65 8.01 7.65
C PHE A 87 -4.91 7.58 9.09
N HIS A 88 -5.67 8.37 9.84
CA HIS A 88 -6.04 8.03 11.21
C HIS A 88 -6.94 6.79 11.28
N LEU A 89 -7.87 6.62 10.32
CA LEU A 89 -8.69 5.41 10.20
C LEU A 89 -7.84 4.19 9.81
N PHE A 90 -6.90 4.37 8.88
CA PHE A 90 -5.99 3.34 8.42
C PHE A 90 -5.10 2.83 9.55
N THR A 91 -4.40 3.73 10.25
CA THR A 91 -3.52 3.39 11.38
C THR A 91 -4.27 2.82 12.59
N HIS A 92 -5.58 3.07 12.70
CA HIS A 92 -6.41 2.41 13.70
C HIS A 92 -6.68 0.94 13.36
N TYR A 93 -6.67 0.57 12.07
CA TYR A 93 -6.83 -0.82 11.63
C TYR A 93 -5.49 -1.55 11.48
N TRP A 94 -4.52 -0.90 10.82
CA TRP A 94 -3.15 -1.35 10.64
C TRP A 94 -2.26 -0.69 11.69
N ASP A 95 -1.98 -1.41 12.77
CA ASP A 95 -0.97 -1.00 13.74
C ASP A 95 0.42 -0.96 13.08
N ASP A 96 1.29 -0.07 13.57
CA ASP A 96 2.69 0.10 13.13
C ASP A 96 3.45 -1.24 13.08
N GLU A 97 3.22 -2.11 14.06
CA GLU A 97 3.83 -3.46 14.12
C GLU A 97 3.38 -4.35 12.96
N SER A 98 2.13 -4.27 12.52
CA SER A 98 1.62 -5.06 11.40
C SER A 98 2.20 -4.58 10.07
N ILE A 99 2.37 -3.27 9.93
CA ILE A 99 3.00 -2.65 8.75
C ILE A 99 4.49 -3.01 8.71
N ASP A 100 5.19 -2.90 9.83
CA ASP A 100 6.61 -3.28 9.95
C ASP A 100 6.81 -4.76 9.57
N ASN A 101 5.96 -5.65 10.10
CA ASN A 101 6.02 -7.07 9.74
C ASN A 101 5.79 -7.32 8.24
N LEU A 102 4.86 -6.57 7.63
CA LEU A 102 4.60 -6.65 6.20
C LEU A 102 5.83 -6.20 5.40
N VAL A 103 6.46 -5.08 5.77
CA VAL A 103 7.69 -4.60 5.13
C VAL A 103 8.84 -5.60 5.28
N GLU A 104 9.03 -6.17 6.47
CA GLU A 104 10.03 -7.24 6.68
C GLU A 104 9.75 -8.46 5.80
N ASP A 105 8.48 -8.82 5.62
CA ASP A 105 8.05 -9.95 4.79
C ASP A 105 8.27 -9.66 3.28
N TYR A 106 8.13 -8.40 2.83
CA TYR A 106 8.54 -7.99 1.48
C TYR A 106 10.06 -8.06 1.31
N ASN A 107 10.83 -7.51 2.26
CA ASN A 107 12.29 -7.54 2.21
C ASN A 107 12.85 -8.97 2.25
N THR A 108 12.26 -9.84 3.08
CA THR A 108 12.62 -11.26 3.15
C THR A 108 12.38 -11.99 1.83
N ASP A 109 11.24 -11.75 1.18
CA ASP A 109 10.97 -12.33 -0.14
C ASP A 109 12.03 -11.88 -1.14
N ILE A 110 12.35 -10.58 -1.19
CA ILE A 110 13.37 -10.01 -2.09
C ILE A 110 14.76 -10.59 -1.82
N GLU A 111 15.21 -10.62 -0.55
CA GLU A 111 16.50 -11.21 -0.17
C GLU A 111 16.57 -12.72 -0.47
N SER A 112 15.45 -13.44 -0.40
CA SER A 112 15.39 -14.86 -0.80
C SER A 112 15.68 -15.08 -2.29
N PHE A 113 15.36 -14.11 -3.15
CA PHE A 113 15.68 -14.19 -4.57
C PHE A 113 17.15 -13.89 -4.88
N GLU A 114 17.83 -13.05 -4.08
CA GLU A 114 19.26 -12.74 -4.28
C GLU A 114 20.20 -13.85 -3.80
N HIS A 115 19.73 -14.76 -2.94
CA HIS A 115 20.55 -15.85 -2.37
C HIS A 115 20.52 -17.18 -3.17
N ASP A 116 19.98 -17.21 -4.39
CA ASP A 116 20.05 -18.38 -5.29
C ASP A 116 21.10 -18.23 -6.42
N GLU A 117 21.94 -17.18 -6.39
CA GLU A 117 23.05 -17.01 -7.37
C GLU A 117 24.46 -17.33 -6.81
N GLU A 118 24.60 -17.78 -5.55
CA GLU A 118 25.90 -18.24 -4.98
C GLU A 118 26.00 -19.77 -4.86
N SER A 119 25.74 -20.52 -5.93
CA SER A 119 26.02 -21.97 -5.95
C SER A 119 26.38 -22.52 -7.34
N LEU A 120 27.33 -21.88 -8.05
CA LEU A 120 27.93 -22.45 -9.26
C LEU A 120 29.44 -22.21 -9.40
N ASP A 121 30.20 -22.22 -8.31
CA ASP A 121 31.66 -22.38 -8.40
C ASP A 121 32.18 -23.19 -7.18
N GLU A 122 32.26 -24.53 -7.33
CA GLU A 122 33.53 -25.30 -7.45
C GLU A 122 33.28 -26.82 -7.60
#